data_AF-A0A662TX44-F1
#
_entry.id   AF-A0A662TX44-F1
#
_cell.length_a   1.000
_cell.length_b   1.000
_cell.length_c   1.000
_cell.angle_alpha   90.00
_cell.angle_beta   90.00
_cell.angle_gamma   90.00
#
_symmetry.space_group_name_H-M   'P 1'
#
loop_
_entity.id
_entity.type
_entity.pdbx_description
1 polymer ?
#
loop_
_entity_poly.entity_id
_entity_poly.type
_entity_poly.pdbx_seq_one_letter_code
_entity_poly.pdbx_strand_id
1 'polypeptide(L)'
;MGKRVVSEYIARVEGQGRLEVEIENDRLKDLRLQIFEPPRFFEAFLVGRKYWEVHEIAARICGICPVAHVITALRAVEKALKIHVSEDTILWRKVLADSAIVQSHALHVYLLAAPDFLGYHSALEMADKFKNEVVRGLRMKRVANTITKWVGGRVIHPMAAVVGGFTRPPDLREKKRILDMLKNAEKDAVATIEMVASFEYPDFEVDYEFVAIRNKDS
;
A
#
# COMPACT_ATOMS: atom_id res chain seq x y z
N MET A 1 -40.02 -12.93 -4.19
CA MET A 1 -39.17 -13.88 -4.96
C MET A 1 -37.72 -13.49 -4.69
N GLY A 2 -36.89 -14.38 -4.14
CA GLY A 2 -35.51 -14.06 -3.77
C GLY A 2 -34.56 -14.19 -4.96
N LYS A 3 -33.58 -13.29 -5.08
CA LYS A 3 -32.52 -13.33 -6.09
C LYS A 3 -31.17 -13.41 -5.38
N ARG A 4 -30.34 -14.39 -5.78
CA ARG A 4 -28.95 -14.48 -5.36
C ARG A 4 -28.04 -14.08 -6.51
N VAL A 5 -27.13 -13.14 -6.24
CA VAL A 5 -26.11 -12.67 -7.19
C VAL A 5 -24.75 -12.99 -6.60
N VAL A 6 -23.91 -13.66 -7.38
CA VAL A 6 -22.55 -14.03 -6.96
C VAL A 6 -21.57 -13.39 -7.92
N SER A 7 -20.66 -12.58 -7.39
CA SER A 7 -19.45 -12.15 -8.08
C SER A 7 -18.34 -13.11 -7.68
N GLU A 8 -18.03 -14.07 -8.55
CA GLU A 8 -17.00 -15.10 -8.32
C GLU A 8 -15.59 -14.52 -8.12
N TYR A 9 -15.36 -13.30 -8.62
CA TYR A 9 -14.09 -12.61 -8.48
C TYR A 9 -14.29 -11.09 -8.39
N ILE A 10 -13.70 -10.49 -7.36
CA ILE A 10 -13.60 -9.04 -7.22
C ILE A 10 -12.36 -8.57 -7.99
N ALA A 11 -12.57 -7.80 -9.06
CA ALA A 11 -11.48 -7.23 -9.84
C ALA A 11 -10.89 -5.97 -9.18
N ARG A 12 -9.69 -5.57 -9.62
CA ARG A 12 -9.00 -4.34 -9.18
C ARG A 12 -8.76 -4.26 -7.66
N VAL A 13 -8.53 -5.40 -7.02
CA VAL A 13 -8.04 -5.51 -5.63
C VAL A 13 -6.77 -6.36 -5.58
N GLU A 14 -6.03 -6.28 -4.48
CA GLU A 14 -4.96 -7.24 -4.21
C GLU A 14 -5.53 -8.46 -3.51
N GLY A 15 -5.06 -9.63 -3.91
CA GLY A 15 -5.55 -10.91 -3.42
C GLY A 15 -6.82 -11.42 -4.10
N GLN A 16 -7.48 -12.39 -3.47
CA GLN A 16 -8.64 -13.09 -4.03
C GLN A 16 -9.85 -12.98 -3.10
N GLY A 17 -10.94 -12.45 -3.64
CA GLY A 17 -12.21 -12.33 -2.93
C GLY A 17 -13.41 -12.52 -3.85
N ARG A 18 -14.52 -12.99 -3.28
CA ARG A 18 -15.83 -13.10 -3.92
C ARG A 18 -16.88 -12.40 -3.07
N LEU A 19 -17.90 -11.87 -3.73
CA LEU A 19 -19.03 -11.21 -3.08
C LEU A 19 -20.31 -11.97 -3.40
N GLU A 20 -21.02 -12.41 -2.37
CA GLU A 20 -22.35 -13.00 -2.50
C GLU A 20 -23.39 -12.02 -1.95
N VAL A 21 -24.40 -11.73 -2.75
CA VAL A 21 -25.47 -10.78 -2.43
C VAL A 21 -26.81 -11.50 -2.55
N GLU A 22 -27.58 -11.51 -1.47
CA GLU A 22 -28.95 -12.04 -1.45
C GLU A 22 -29.94 -10.88 -1.36
N ILE A 23 -30.89 -10.84 -2.29
CA ILE A 23 -31.92 -9.81 -2.38
C ILE A 23 -33.29 -10.48 -2.23
N GLU A 24 -34.12 -9.96 -1.35
CA GLU A 24 -35.49 -10.42 -1.14
C GLU A 24 -36.45 -9.22 -1.08
N ASN A 25 -37.51 -9.25 -1.90
CA ASN A 25 -38.49 -8.17 -2.01
C ASN A 25 -37.83 -6.80 -2.26
N ASP A 26 -36.90 -6.76 -3.23
CA ASP A 26 -36.10 -5.58 -3.62
C ASP A 26 -35.29 -4.95 -2.48
N ARG A 27 -35.03 -5.71 -1.41
CA ARG A 27 -34.18 -5.30 -0.29
C ARG A 27 -33.00 -6.25 -0.14
N LEU A 28 -31.84 -5.69 0.21
CA LEU A 28 -30.67 -6.48 0.58
C LEU A 28 -31.02 -7.30 1.82
N LYS A 29 -30.93 -8.63 1.70
CA LYS A 29 -31.16 -9.58 2.78
C LYS A 29 -29.85 -9.99 3.45
N ASP A 30 -28.84 -10.30 2.65
CA ASP A 30 -27.52 -10.72 3.12
C ASP A 30 -26.43 -10.32 2.13
N LEU A 31 -25.23 -10.06 2.67
CA LEU A 31 -24.03 -9.74 1.91
C LEU A 31 -22.85 -10.42 2.56
N ARG A 32 -22.15 -11.26 1.80
CA ARG A 32 -20.97 -12.00 2.27
C ARG A 32 -19.77 -11.71 1.39
N LEU A 33 -18.78 -11.02 1.95
CA LEU A 33 -17.44 -10.94 1.39
C LEU A 33 -16.66 -12.17 1.86
N GLN A 34 -16.15 -12.97 0.91
CA GLN A 34 -15.35 -14.15 1.21
C GLN A 34 -13.98 -13.98 0.59
N ILE A 35 -12.96 -14.01 1.43
CA ILE A 35 -11.56 -13.97 1.03
C ILE A 35 -11.05 -15.40 0.95
N PHE A 36 -10.59 -15.81 -0.22
CA PHE A 36 -10.14 -17.18 -0.47
C PHE A 36 -8.73 -17.17 -1.08
N GLU A 37 -7.77 -16.69 -0.30
CA GLU A 37 -6.37 -16.91 -0.65
C GLU A 37 -5.91 -18.27 -0.10
N PRO A 38 -5.08 -19.03 -0.84
CA PRO A 38 -4.48 -20.24 -0.29
C PRO A 38 -3.69 -19.88 0.98
N PRO A 39 -3.94 -20.55 2.12
CA PRO A 39 -3.28 -20.21 3.36
C PRO A 39 -1.77 -20.48 3.22
N ARG A 40 -0.98 -19.42 3.41
CA ARG A 40 0.49 -19.47 3.30
C ARG A 40 1.18 -19.79 4.64
N PHE A 41 0.42 -19.77 5.73
CA PHE A 41 0.85 -20.14 7.08
C PHE A 41 2.15 -19.46 7.54
N PHE A 42 2.35 -18.17 7.21
CA PHE A 42 3.55 -17.41 7.59
C PHE A 42 3.84 -17.48 9.10
N GLU A 43 2.81 -17.41 9.95
CA GLU A 43 2.97 -17.45 11.40
C GLU A 43 3.57 -18.78 11.89
N ALA A 44 3.02 -19.91 11.42
CA ALA A 44 3.55 -21.23 11.73
C ALA A 44 4.95 -21.43 11.12
N PHE A 45 5.15 -20.95 9.89
CA PHE A 45 6.42 -21.03 9.18
C PHE A 45 7.56 -20.25 9.86
N LEU A 46 7.23 -19.21 10.62
CA LEU A 46 8.20 -18.40 11.37
C LEU A 46 8.69 -19.09 12.65
N VAL A 47 8.01 -20.14 13.14
CA VAL A 47 8.45 -20.89 14.33
C VAL A 47 9.79 -21.57 14.05
N GLY A 48 10.78 -21.34 14.92
CA GLY A 48 12.14 -21.88 14.77
C GLY A 48 13.03 -21.14 13.77
N ARG A 49 12.52 -20.09 13.10
CA ARG A 49 13.32 -19.24 12.21
C ARG A 49 14.25 -18.34 13.00
N LYS A 50 15.35 -17.95 12.36
CA LYS A 50 16.30 -16.99 12.93
C LYS A 50 15.66 -15.61 12.94
N TYR A 51 15.83 -14.86 14.03
CA TYR A 51 15.17 -13.55 14.17
C TYR A 51 15.54 -12.57 13.03
N TRP A 52 16.75 -12.69 12.48
CA TRP A 52 17.25 -11.79 11.43
C TRP A 52 16.74 -12.12 10.03
N GLU A 53 16.10 -13.28 9.78
CA GLU A 53 15.46 -13.58 8.48
C GLU A 53 13.95 -13.24 8.47
N VAL A 54 13.36 -12.98 9.63
CA VAL A 54 11.90 -12.76 9.78
C VAL A 54 11.39 -11.63 8.89
N HIS A 55 12.11 -10.51 8.84
CA HIS A 55 11.71 -9.35 8.05
C HIS A 55 11.72 -9.62 6.54
N GLU A 56 12.69 -10.42 6.08
CA GLU A 56 12.74 -10.85 4.69
C GLU A 56 11.56 -11.77 4.37
N ILE A 57 11.31 -12.77 5.21
CA ILE A 57 10.18 -13.69 5.06
C ILE A 57 8.86 -12.91 5.03
N ALA A 58 8.62 -12.03 6.01
CA ALA A 58 7.40 -11.24 6.12
C ALA A 58 7.16 -10.34 4.90
N ALA A 59 8.21 -9.84 4.25
CA ALA A 59 8.06 -9.03 3.04
C ALA A 59 7.33 -9.77 1.90
N ARG A 60 7.30 -11.12 1.91
CA ARG A 60 6.66 -11.94 0.88
C ARG A 60 5.17 -12.19 1.16
N ILE A 61 4.62 -11.61 2.22
CA ILE A 61 3.18 -11.64 2.50
C ILE A 61 2.40 -10.85 1.43
N CYS A 62 2.93 -9.72 0.95
CA CYS A 62 2.25 -8.91 -0.06
C CYS A 62 3.26 -8.21 -0.98
N GLY A 63 2.98 -8.20 -2.28
CA GLY A 63 3.82 -7.54 -3.28
C GLY A 63 3.63 -6.01 -3.34
N ILE A 64 2.53 -5.48 -2.80
CA ILE A 64 2.22 -4.03 -2.79
C ILE A 64 2.73 -3.34 -1.52
N CYS A 65 2.57 -3.96 -0.34
CA CYS A 65 2.99 -3.38 0.94
C CYS A 65 4.20 -4.07 1.62
N PRO A 66 5.23 -4.55 0.88
CA PRO A 66 6.31 -5.33 1.49
C PRO A 66 7.14 -4.51 2.48
N VAL A 67 7.27 -3.20 2.28
CA VAL A 67 7.95 -2.28 3.20
C VAL A 67 7.29 -2.26 4.58
N ALA A 68 5.95 -2.26 4.63
CA ALA A 68 5.22 -2.26 5.88
C ALA A 68 5.51 -3.54 6.68
N HIS A 69 5.52 -4.69 6.01
CA HIS A 69 5.91 -5.96 6.62
C HIS A 69 7.36 -5.95 7.10
N VAL A 70 8.30 -5.47 6.29
CA VAL A 70 9.73 -5.37 6.68
C VAL A 70 9.89 -4.52 7.94
N ILE A 71 9.40 -3.28 7.92
CA ILE A 71 9.58 -2.35 9.05
C ILE A 71 8.88 -2.87 10.30
N THR A 72 7.69 -3.46 10.17
CA THR A 72 6.95 -4.04 11.30
C THR A 72 7.69 -5.22 11.91
N ALA A 73 8.18 -6.16 11.10
CA ALA A 73 8.95 -7.29 11.56
C ALA A 73 10.25 -6.86 12.26
N LEU A 74 10.97 -5.89 11.69
CA LEU A 74 12.17 -5.33 12.31
C LEU A 74 11.87 -4.71 13.68
N ARG A 75 10.84 -3.87 13.77
CA ARG A 75 10.41 -3.26 15.05
C ARG A 75 10.00 -4.31 16.08
N ALA A 76 9.30 -5.36 15.66
CA ALA A 76 8.87 -6.44 16.55
C ALA A 76 10.07 -7.19 17.14
N VAL A 77 11.04 -7.56 16.29
CA VAL A 77 12.28 -8.23 16.70
C VAL A 77 13.12 -7.34 17.60
N GLU A 78 13.32 -6.07 17.23
CA GLU A 78 14.09 -5.11 18.01
C GLU A 78 13.46 -4.86 19.38
N LYS A 79 12.14 -4.76 19.45
CA LYS A 79 11.40 -4.65 20.73
C LYS A 79 11.61 -5.90 21.59
N ALA A 80 11.51 -7.09 21.00
CA ALA A 80 11.70 -8.35 21.73
C ALA A 80 13.13 -8.50 22.28
N LEU A 81 14.13 -8.05 21.53
CA LEU A 81 15.54 -8.11 21.89
C LEU A 81 16.04 -6.89 22.67
N LYS A 82 15.16 -5.91 22.95
CA LYS A 82 15.51 -4.62 23.59
C LYS A 82 16.63 -3.87 22.85
N ILE A 83 16.62 -3.94 21.53
CA ILE A 83 17.55 -3.21 20.66
C ILE A 83 16.99 -1.80 20.42
N HIS A 84 17.77 -0.79 20.78
CA HIS A 84 17.47 0.61 20.48
C HIS A 84 18.22 1.04 19.22
N VAL A 85 17.49 1.42 18.19
CA VAL A 85 18.07 1.93 16.93
C VAL A 85 18.35 3.43 17.04
N SER A 86 19.29 3.93 16.24
CA SER A 86 19.61 5.36 16.18
C SER A 86 18.46 6.19 15.62
N GLU A 87 18.44 7.50 15.93
CA GLU A 87 17.48 8.45 15.32
C GLU A 87 17.57 8.44 13.78
N ASP A 88 18.78 8.38 13.22
CA ASP A 88 19.00 8.25 11.78
C ASP A 88 18.31 7.01 11.21
N THR A 89 18.37 5.87 11.91
CA THR A 89 17.69 4.64 11.47
C THR A 89 16.18 4.84 11.44
N ILE A 90 15.63 5.50 12.45
CA ILE A 90 14.20 5.81 12.53
C ILE A 90 13.79 6.70 11.36
N LEU A 91 14.56 7.76 11.09
CA LEU A 91 14.31 8.69 9.99
C LEU A 91 14.39 8.01 8.63
N TRP A 92 15.41 7.18 8.38
CA TRP A 92 15.52 6.45 7.12
C TRP A 92 14.40 5.42 6.93
N ARG A 93 14.00 4.73 8.00
CA ARG A 93 12.82 3.84 7.95
C ARG A 93 11.53 4.62 7.70
N LYS A 94 11.41 5.86 8.22
CA LYS A 94 10.29 6.74 7.93
C LYS A 94 10.26 7.14 6.46
N VAL A 95 11.38 7.57 5.88
CA VAL A 95 11.48 7.87 4.43
C VAL A 95 11.08 6.65 3.58
N LEU A 96 11.54 5.45 3.97
CA LEU A 96 11.19 4.20 3.30
C LEU A 96 9.68 3.88 3.42
N ALA A 97 9.09 4.09 4.59
CA ALA A 97 7.65 3.89 4.82
C ALA A 97 6.82 4.89 4.01
N ASP A 98 7.19 6.17 4.03
CA ASP A 98 6.49 7.24 3.31
C ASP A 98 6.54 6.98 1.79
N SER A 99 7.67 6.53 1.25
CA SER A 99 7.76 6.17 -0.16
C SER A 99 6.86 4.97 -0.51
N ALA A 100 6.72 3.99 0.38
CA ALA A 100 5.81 2.87 0.17
C ALA A 100 4.34 3.31 0.19
N ILE A 101 3.97 4.25 1.07
CA ILE A 101 2.62 4.81 1.15
C ILE A 101 2.28 5.54 -0.15
N VAL A 102 3.13 6.45 -0.61
CA VAL A 102 2.91 7.20 -1.87
C VAL A 102 2.80 6.23 -3.05
N GLN A 103 3.66 5.21 -3.10
CA GLN A 103 3.61 4.18 -4.13
C GLN A 103 2.30 3.40 -4.13
N SER A 104 1.82 2.98 -2.95
CA SER A 104 0.60 2.21 -2.78
C SER A 104 -0.63 3.06 -3.11
N HIS A 105 -0.69 4.30 -2.62
CA HIS A 105 -1.80 5.22 -2.91
C HIS A 105 -1.86 5.60 -4.39
N ALA A 106 -0.73 5.89 -5.03
CA ALA A 106 -0.72 6.17 -6.47
C ALA A 106 -1.20 4.95 -7.29
N LEU A 107 -0.82 3.74 -6.89
CA LEU A 107 -1.33 2.51 -7.51
C LEU A 107 -2.86 2.39 -7.31
N HIS A 108 -3.32 2.54 -6.07
CA HIS A 108 -4.73 2.40 -5.72
C HIS A 108 -5.61 3.43 -6.44
N VAL A 109 -5.31 4.71 -6.28
CA VAL A 109 -6.11 5.80 -6.86
C VAL A 109 -6.21 5.66 -8.37
N TYR A 110 -5.09 5.54 -9.08
CA TYR A 110 -5.09 5.63 -10.54
C TYR A 110 -5.41 4.31 -11.25
N LEU A 111 -5.00 3.17 -10.70
CA LEU A 111 -5.13 1.89 -11.39
C LEU A 111 -6.29 1.04 -10.88
N LEU A 112 -6.75 1.29 -9.65
CA LEU A 112 -7.79 0.50 -9.01
C LEU A 112 -9.10 1.29 -8.89
N ALA A 113 -9.10 2.44 -8.23
CA ALA A 113 -10.32 3.16 -7.85
C ALA A 113 -10.86 4.11 -8.93
N ALA A 114 -10.02 4.96 -9.54
CA ALA A 114 -10.46 5.98 -10.49
C ALA A 114 -11.30 5.45 -11.68
N PRO A 115 -11.04 4.25 -12.25
CA PRO A 115 -11.90 3.72 -13.29
C PRO A 115 -13.38 3.60 -12.89
N ASP A 116 -13.69 3.24 -11.63
CA ASP A 116 -15.10 3.16 -11.17
C ASP A 116 -15.77 4.53 -11.19
N PHE A 117 -15.11 5.54 -10.61
CA PHE A 117 -15.64 6.91 -10.51
C PHE A 117 -15.80 7.58 -11.88
N LEU A 118 -15.01 7.16 -12.87
CA LEU A 118 -15.02 7.73 -14.21
C LEU A 118 -15.80 6.87 -15.23
N GLY A 119 -16.38 5.74 -14.80
CA GLY A 119 -17.23 4.89 -15.64
C GLY A 119 -16.47 4.00 -16.63
N TYR A 120 -15.27 3.54 -16.28
CA TYR A 120 -14.43 2.65 -17.09
C TYR A 120 -14.22 1.28 -16.42
N HIS A 121 -14.07 0.22 -17.22
CA HIS A 121 -13.83 -1.13 -16.69
C HIS A 121 -12.38 -1.31 -16.19
N SER A 122 -11.43 -0.54 -16.71
CA SER A 122 -10.03 -0.62 -16.34
C SER A 122 -9.29 0.71 -16.53
N ALA A 123 -8.13 0.84 -15.88
CA ALA A 123 -7.24 1.97 -16.09
C ALA A 123 -6.65 2.05 -17.50
N LEU A 124 -6.59 0.93 -18.23
CA LEU A 124 -6.14 0.92 -19.63
C LEU A 124 -7.18 1.54 -20.55
N GLU A 125 -8.45 1.16 -20.39
CA GLU A 125 -9.56 1.76 -21.12
C GLU A 125 -9.72 3.25 -20.77
N MET A 126 -9.61 3.57 -19.48
CA MET A 126 -9.62 4.96 -18.99
C MET A 126 -8.53 5.80 -19.66
N ALA A 127 -7.38 5.20 -20.02
CA ALA A 127 -6.25 5.92 -20.60
C ALA A 127 -6.53 6.49 -22.01
N ASP A 128 -7.55 6.02 -22.72
CA ASP A 128 -7.91 6.56 -24.05
C ASP A 128 -8.39 8.02 -23.94
N LYS A 129 -9.08 8.37 -22.85
CA LYS A 129 -9.57 9.72 -22.57
C LYS A 129 -8.76 10.45 -21.49
N PHE A 130 -8.28 9.73 -20.47
CA PHE A 130 -7.58 10.27 -19.29
C PHE A 130 -6.09 9.88 -19.27
N LYS A 131 -5.44 9.95 -20.44
CA LYS A 131 -4.03 9.60 -20.60
C LYS A 131 -3.12 10.37 -19.63
N ASN A 132 -3.38 11.67 -19.44
CA ASN A 132 -2.53 12.53 -18.61
C ASN A 132 -2.60 12.14 -17.13
N GLU A 133 -3.78 11.78 -16.66
CA GLU A 133 -4.06 11.32 -15.30
C GLU A 133 -3.34 9.98 -15.05
N VAL A 134 -3.51 9.01 -15.96
CA VAL A 134 -2.81 7.71 -15.86
C VAL A 134 -1.29 7.91 -15.84
N VAL A 135 -0.75 8.74 -16.74
CA VAL A 135 0.69 9.05 -16.80
C VAL A 135 1.16 9.77 -15.52
N ARG A 136 0.34 10.64 -14.92
CA ARG A 136 0.61 11.28 -13.62
C ARG A 136 0.72 10.25 -12.51
N GLY A 137 -0.23 9.31 -12.43
CA GLY A 137 -0.17 8.19 -11.47
C GLY A 137 1.10 7.35 -11.62
N LEU A 138 1.47 6.99 -12.85
CA LEU A 138 2.71 6.24 -13.13
C LEU A 138 3.97 7.04 -12.78
N ARG A 139 3.97 8.36 -13.00
CA ARG A 139 5.09 9.24 -12.64
C ARG A 139 5.24 9.33 -11.11
N MET A 140 4.15 9.52 -10.37
CA MET A 140 4.14 9.47 -8.90
C MET A 140 4.67 8.14 -8.38
N LYS A 141 4.16 7.03 -8.93
CA LYS A 141 4.63 5.68 -8.59
C LYS A 141 6.13 5.51 -8.87
N ARG A 142 6.65 6.07 -9.97
CA ARG A 142 8.08 6.02 -10.31
C ARG A 142 8.94 6.79 -9.31
N VAL A 143 8.50 7.98 -8.89
CA VAL A 143 9.22 8.79 -7.88
C VAL A 143 9.32 8.01 -6.57
N ALA A 144 8.19 7.49 -6.09
CA ALA A 144 8.11 6.69 -4.88
C ALA A 144 8.99 5.42 -4.96
N ASN A 145 8.89 4.66 -6.06
CA ASN A 145 9.73 3.49 -6.31
C ASN A 145 11.24 3.82 -6.32
N THR A 146 11.61 5.01 -6.82
CA THR A 146 13.01 5.47 -6.85
C THR A 146 13.53 5.68 -5.43
N ILE A 147 12.73 6.27 -4.55
CA ILE A 147 13.06 6.48 -3.14
C ILE A 147 13.15 5.13 -2.42
N THR A 148 12.17 4.24 -2.63
CA THR A 148 12.20 2.88 -2.06
C THR A 148 13.46 2.13 -2.48
N LYS A 149 13.89 2.23 -3.74
CA LYS A 149 15.14 1.62 -4.21
C LYS A 149 16.37 2.29 -3.59
N TRP A 150 16.39 3.61 -3.48
CA TRP A 150 17.50 4.36 -2.91
C TRP A 150 17.74 4.00 -1.44
N VAL A 151 16.68 3.91 -0.64
CA VAL A 151 16.77 3.62 0.80
C VAL A 151 16.77 2.11 1.09
N GLY A 152 15.92 1.35 0.39
CA GLY A 152 15.67 -0.07 0.62
C GLY A 152 16.48 -1.04 -0.26
N GLY A 153 17.26 -0.53 -1.21
CA GLY A 153 18.07 -1.29 -2.17
C GLY A 153 17.29 -1.92 -3.33
N ARG A 154 16.01 -2.24 -3.14
CA ARG A 154 15.10 -2.78 -4.17
C ARG A 154 13.76 -2.05 -4.13
N VAL A 155 13.09 -1.99 -5.28
CA VAL A 155 11.75 -1.39 -5.38
C VAL A 155 10.70 -2.26 -4.67
N ILE A 156 10.76 -3.58 -4.89
CA ILE A 156 9.87 -4.57 -4.29
C ILE A 156 10.73 -5.51 -3.45
N HIS A 157 10.23 -5.86 -2.27
CA HIS A 157 10.94 -6.64 -1.24
C HIS A 157 12.31 -6.01 -0.91
N PRO A 158 12.34 -4.78 -0.34
CA PRO A 158 13.60 -4.12 0.03
C PRO A 158 14.36 -4.94 1.09
N MET A 159 15.68 -4.87 1.03
CA MET A 159 16.60 -5.72 1.80
C MET A 159 17.65 -4.92 2.57
N ALA A 160 17.69 -3.60 2.39
CA ALA A 160 18.70 -2.76 3.03
C ALA A 160 18.44 -2.57 4.53
N ALA A 161 17.18 -2.49 4.95
CA ALA A 161 16.81 -2.37 6.36
C ALA A 161 16.94 -3.74 7.04
N VAL A 162 17.67 -3.79 8.15
CA VAL A 162 17.93 -5.01 8.95
C VAL A 162 17.75 -4.71 10.43
N VAL A 163 17.81 -5.75 11.26
CA VAL A 163 17.73 -5.59 12.72
C VAL A 163 18.86 -4.68 13.19
N GLY A 164 18.52 -3.64 13.94
CA GLY A 164 19.48 -2.68 14.47
C GLY A 164 19.84 -1.53 13.51
N GLY A 165 19.38 -1.53 12.26
CA GLY A 165 19.76 -0.48 11.31
C GLY A 165 19.55 -0.81 9.84
N PHE A 166 20.62 -0.59 9.06
CA PHE A 166 20.70 -0.85 7.63
C PHE A 166 22.02 -1.56 7.30
N THR A 167 22.01 -2.44 6.30
CA THR A 167 23.23 -3.10 5.78
C THR A 167 24.19 -2.10 5.15
N ARG A 168 23.65 -1.02 4.59
CA ARG A 168 24.39 0.12 4.07
C ARG A 168 23.55 1.39 4.20
N PRO A 169 24.10 2.53 4.64
CA PRO A 169 23.38 3.79 4.62
C PRO A 169 23.06 4.24 3.18
N PRO A 170 21.96 4.98 2.95
CA PRO A 170 21.66 5.54 1.64
C PRO A 170 22.77 6.49 1.16
N ASP A 171 23.06 6.46 -0.14
CA ASP A 171 24.08 7.33 -0.73
C ASP A 171 23.60 8.79 -0.74
N LEU A 172 24.21 9.63 0.08
CA LEU A 172 23.84 11.04 0.23
C LEU A 172 24.08 11.86 -1.04
N ARG A 173 24.90 11.38 -1.98
CA ARG A 173 25.10 12.05 -3.28
C ARG A 173 23.80 12.12 -4.10
N GLU A 174 22.90 11.16 -3.90
CA GLU A 174 21.59 11.11 -4.55
C GLU A 174 20.57 12.06 -3.92
N LYS A 175 20.84 12.60 -2.72
CA LYS A 175 19.89 13.40 -1.94
C LYS A 175 19.32 14.57 -2.74
N LYS A 176 20.18 15.32 -3.44
CA LYS A 176 19.75 16.47 -4.25
C LYS A 176 18.81 16.02 -5.38
N ARG A 177 19.19 14.97 -6.10
CA ARG A 177 18.38 14.39 -7.18
C ARG A 177 17.00 13.96 -6.68
N ILE A 178 16.94 13.28 -5.54
CA ILE A 178 15.68 12.82 -4.93
C ILE A 178 14.82 14.01 -4.48
N LEU A 179 15.42 15.02 -3.87
CA LEU A 179 14.71 16.22 -3.45
C LEU A 179 14.10 16.98 -4.65
N ASP A 180 14.86 17.13 -5.73
CA ASP A 180 14.37 17.77 -6.95
C ASP A 180 13.22 16.96 -7.59
N MET A 181 13.31 15.63 -7.57
CA MET A 181 12.20 14.76 -7.99
C MET A 181 10.95 14.95 -7.14
N LEU A 182 11.09 15.03 -5.81
CA LEU A 182 9.96 15.26 -4.90
C LEU A 182 9.30 16.62 -5.12
N LYS A 183 10.10 17.69 -5.27
CA LYS A 183 9.58 19.04 -5.58
C LYS A 183 8.79 19.08 -6.88
N ASN A 184 9.27 18.36 -7.91
CA ASN A 184 8.56 18.26 -9.17
C ASN A 184 7.27 17.43 -9.06
N ALA A 185 7.27 16.40 -8.21
CA ALA A 185 6.12 15.54 -7.94
C ALA A 185 5.04 16.20 -7.07
N GLU A 186 5.35 17.30 -6.38
CA GLU A 186 4.38 18.03 -5.55
C GLU A 186 3.16 18.49 -6.36
N LYS A 187 3.39 19.02 -7.56
CA LYS A 187 2.31 19.42 -8.48
C LYS A 187 1.43 18.25 -8.88
N ASP A 188 2.02 17.07 -9.02
CA ASP A 188 1.27 15.84 -9.34
C ASP A 188 0.44 15.37 -8.16
N ALA A 189 0.97 15.49 -6.94
CA ALA A 189 0.24 15.17 -5.72
C ALA A 189 -0.97 16.10 -5.56
N VAL A 190 -0.80 17.41 -5.72
CA VAL A 190 -1.91 18.38 -5.66
C VAL A 190 -2.95 18.09 -6.73
N ALA A 191 -2.55 17.91 -7.99
CA ALA A 191 -3.47 17.56 -9.07
C ALA A 191 -4.16 16.20 -8.87
N THR A 192 -3.53 15.27 -8.13
CA THR A 192 -4.18 14.01 -7.72
C THR A 192 -5.29 14.28 -6.72
N ILE A 193 -5.03 15.12 -5.71
CA ILE A 193 -6.03 15.49 -4.69
C ILE A 193 -7.21 16.19 -5.35
N GLU A 194 -6.97 17.15 -6.24
CA GLU A 194 -8.03 17.86 -6.98
C GLU A 194 -8.89 16.91 -7.81
N MET A 195 -8.27 15.96 -8.51
CA MET A 195 -8.99 14.94 -9.29
C MET A 195 -9.87 14.07 -8.38
N VAL A 196 -9.31 13.56 -7.28
CA VAL A 196 -10.03 12.68 -6.35
C VAL A 196 -11.18 13.46 -5.69
N ALA A 197 -10.96 14.71 -5.30
CA ALA A 197 -11.99 15.56 -4.72
C ALA A 197 -13.13 15.90 -5.69
N SER A 198 -12.91 15.81 -7.00
CA SER A 198 -13.96 16.02 -8.02
C SER A 198 -14.82 14.79 -8.29
N PHE A 199 -14.51 13.64 -7.71
CA PHE A 199 -15.31 12.43 -7.91
C PHE A 199 -16.68 12.55 -7.23
N GLU A 200 -17.67 11.91 -7.83
CA GLU A 200 -18.99 11.77 -7.23
C GLU A 200 -18.97 10.63 -6.21
N TYR A 201 -19.15 10.99 -4.94
CA TYR A 201 -19.27 10.02 -3.85
C TYR A 201 -20.75 9.81 -3.50
N PRO A 202 -21.17 8.55 -3.26
CA PRO A 202 -22.50 8.31 -2.72
C PRO A 202 -22.62 8.97 -1.35
N ASP A 203 -23.81 9.50 -1.05
CA ASP A 203 -24.16 9.95 0.30
C ASP A 203 -24.25 8.71 1.20
N PHE A 204 -23.17 8.45 1.94
CA PHE A 204 -22.97 7.21 2.69
C PHE A 204 -22.41 7.53 4.07
N GLU A 205 -23.30 7.58 5.05
CA GLU A 205 -22.96 7.65 6.46
C GLU A 205 -23.16 6.26 7.08
N VAL A 206 -22.12 5.77 7.75
CA VAL A 206 -22.19 4.54 8.55
C VAL A 206 -21.82 4.90 9.98
N ASP A 207 -22.62 4.45 10.92
CA ASP A 207 -22.28 4.50 12.35
C ASP A 207 -21.14 3.49 12.61
N TYR A 208 -19.90 3.97 12.44
CA TYR A 208 -18.69 3.17 12.55
C TYR A 208 -17.74 3.78 13.58
N GLU A 209 -17.19 2.95 14.45
CA GLU A 209 -16.17 3.38 15.40
C GLU A 209 -14.81 3.49 14.68
N PHE A 210 -14.36 4.72 14.43
CA PHE A 210 -13.05 4.99 13.87
C PHE A 210 -11.98 4.92 14.98
N VAL A 211 -11.10 3.94 14.91
CA VAL A 211 -9.96 3.80 15.83
C VAL A 211 -8.68 4.23 15.13
N ALA A 212 -7.92 5.13 15.77
CA ALA A 212 -6.59 5.54 15.32
C ALA A 212 -5.57 5.40 16.44
N ILE A 213 -4.36 4.95 16.11
CA ILE A 213 -3.26 4.94 17.06
C ILE A 213 -2.69 6.36 17.13
N ARG A 214 -2.84 7.01 18.29
CA ARG A 214 -2.20 8.30 18.57
C ARG A 214 -0.84 8.06 19.20
N ASN A 215 0.21 8.60 18.60
CA ASN A 215 1.50 8.71 19.28
C ASN A 215 1.45 9.97 20.17
N LYS A 216 1.98 9.92 21.40
CA LYS A 216 1.94 11.09 22.30
C LYS A 216 2.77 12.28 21.78
N ASP A 217 3.68 12.01 20.87
CA ASP A 217 4.69 12.94 20.35
C ASP A 217 4.44 13.39 18.89
N SER A 218 3.24 13.16 18.35
CA SER A 218 2.81 13.60 17.01
C SER A 218 1.59 14.51 17.07
#